data_AF-A0AAV6C0X6-F1
#
_entry.id   AF-A0AAV6C0X6-F1
#
_cell.length_a   1.000
_cell.length_b   1.000
_cell.length_c   1.000
_cell.angle_alpha   90.00
_cell.angle_beta   90.00
_cell.angle_gamma   90.00
#
_symmetry.space_group_name_H-M   'P 1'
#
loop_
_entity.id
_entity.type
_entity.pdbx_description
1 polymer ?
#
loop_
_entity_poly.entity_id
_entity_poly.type
_entity_poly.pdbx_seq_one_letter_code
_entity_poly.pdbx_strand_id
1 'polypeptide(L)'
;MLRLPWRMHSLRLFAALVAVIFVWGTAAARENQEKKDESKVATVEVTPATASGSVGDKFQFKAVGKDASGNVLSEPVTGWFAAPFDSAGADMDGTVQVFQPGEIV
;
A
#
# COMPACT_ATOMS: atom_id res chain seq x y z
N MET A 1 0.18 6.70 40.04
CA MET A 1 0.38 5.24 40.11
C MET A 1 -0.98 4.56 39.94
N LEU A 2 -1.32 4.15 38.72
CA LEU A 2 -2.48 3.26 38.49
C LEU A 2 -2.00 1.82 38.58
N ARG A 3 -2.70 0.99 39.36
CA ARG A 3 -2.67 -0.46 39.21
C ARG A 3 -4.04 -1.09 39.49
N LEU A 4 -4.34 -2.05 38.61
CA LEU A 4 -5.27 -3.16 38.70
C LEU A 4 -6.75 -2.87 38.35
N PRO A 5 -7.50 -3.87 37.87
CA PRO A 5 -7.10 -5.01 37.04
C PRO A 5 -8.06 -5.28 35.87
N TRP A 6 -7.61 -6.17 34.99
CA TRP A 6 -8.33 -6.81 33.89
C TRP A 6 -9.49 -7.71 34.34
N ARG A 7 -10.45 -7.90 33.40
CA ARG A 7 -11.48 -8.98 33.31
C ARG A 7 -12.69 -8.81 34.24
N MET A 8 -13.94 -9.03 33.84
CA MET A 8 -14.52 -9.94 32.84
C MET A 8 -16.03 -9.60 32.68
N HIS A 9 -16.62 -9.96 31.53
CA HIS A 9 -18.07 -10.21 31.31
C HIS A 9 -19.03 -9.00 31.44
N SER A 10 -19.60 -8.52 30.33
CA SER A 10 -20.81 -9.06 29.70
C SER A 10 -22.04 -9.03 30.61
N LEU A 11 -23.09 -8.39 30.08
CA LEU A 11 -24.52 -8.66 30.31
C LEU A 11 -25.31 -7.70 31.24
N ARG A 12 -25.98 -6.77 30.56
CA ARG A 12 -27.43 -6.46 30.64
C ARG A 12 -28.00 -5.65 31.81
N LEU A 13 -28.92 -4.76 31.39
CA LEU A 13 -30.10 -4.25 32.09
C LEU A 13 -29.86 -3.16 33.14
N PHE A 14 -30.02 -1.90 32.73
CA PHE A 14 -30.66 -0.90 33.58
C PHE A 14 -31.67 -0.10 32.74
N ALA A 15 -32.91 -0.06 33.23
CA ALA A 15 -34.11 0.34 32.54
C ALA A 15 -34.55 1.77 32.88
N ALA A 16 -35.20 2.42 31.89
CA ALA A 16 -36.14 3.56 31.96
C ALA A 16 -35.62 4.92 32.52
N LEU A 17 -35.81 6.12 31.92
CA LEU A 17 -36.75 6.63 30.92
C LEU A 17 -36.20 7.95 30.34
N VAL A 18 -35.71 7.95 29.09
CA VAL A 18 -35.80 9.09 28.15
C VAL A 18 -35.99 8.47 26.76
N ALA A 19 -37.18 8.63 26.20
CA ALA A 19 -37.47 8.17 24.84
C ALA A 19 -36.83 9.13 23.82
N VAL A 20 -35.63 8.79 23.33
CA VAL A 20 -35.14 9.20 22.01
C VAL A 20 -34.39 8.02 21.41
N ILE A 21 -34.88 7.58 20.26
CA ILE A 21 -34.33 6.54 19.40
C ILE A 21 -32.86 6.84 19.07
N PHE A 22 -31.95 5.91 19.32
CA PHE A 22 -30.69 5.83 18.54
C PHE A 22 -30.38 4.37 18.18
N VAL A 23 -31.28 3.79 17.37
CA VAL A 23 -30.90 2.78 16.38
C VAL A 23 -30.06 3.50 15.31
N TRP A 24 -28.81 3.86 15.61
CA TRP A 24 -27.92 4.52 14.64
C TRP A 24 -26.50 3.97 14.86
N GLY A 25 -25.81 3.36 13.92
CA GLY A 25 -26.23 2.80 12.65
C GLY A 25 -25.08 1.89 12.21
N THR A 26 -25.33 0.59 12.05
CA THR A 26 -24.41 -0.23 11.25
C THR A 26 -24.70 -0.01 9.77
N ALA A 27 -24.71 1.24 9.32
CA ALA A 27 -24.82 1.61 7.91
C ALA A 27 -23.71 2.60 7.52
N ALA A 28 -23.28 3.48 8.43
CA ALA A 28 -22.13 4.37 8.17
C ALA A 28 -20.79 3.60 8.06
N ALA A 29 -20.70 2.39 8.61
CA ALA A 29 -19.55 1.51 8.39
C ALA A 29 -19.67 0.66 7.12
N ARG A 30 -20.87 0.54 6.52
CA ARG A 30 -21.09 -0.21 5.27
C ARG A 30 -20.95 0.69 4.06
N GLU A 31 -21.38 1.94 4.18
CA GLU A 31 -21.27 2.95 3.13
C GLU A 31 -19.81 3.33 2.82
N ASN A 32 -18.90 3.17 3.77
CA ASN A 32 -17.47 3.39 3.55
C ASN A 32 -16.71 2.13 3.07
N GLN A 33 -17.44 1.06 2.72
CA GLN A 33 -16.91 -0.21 2.23
C GLN A 33 -17.32 -0.52 0.77
N GLU A 34 -17.72 0.49 -0.02
CA GLU A 34 -17.89 0.32 -1.49
C GLU A 34 -16.88 1.15 -2.31
N LYS A 35 -16.35 2.26 -1.78
CA LYS A 35 -15.39 3.15 -2.50
C LYS A 35 -13.90 2.86 -2.22
N LYS A 36 -13.60 1.89 -1.36
CA LYS A 36 -12.22 1.62 -0.89
C LYS A 36 -11.48 0.56 -1.72
N ASP A 37 -12.18 -0.16 -2.61
CA ASP A 37 -11.60 -1.21 -3.45
C ASP A 37 -11.25 -0.75 -4.88
N GLU A 38 -11.73 0.43 -5.33
CA GLU A 38 -11.36 0.99 -6.64
C GLU A 38 -9.90 1.49 -6.71
N SER A 39 -9.24 1.68 -5.56
CA SER A 39 -7.86 2.19 -5.49
C SER A 39 -6.85 1.13 -5.04
N LYS A 40 -7.12 -0.14 -5.33
CA LYS A 40 -6.12 -1.20 -5.10
C LYS A 40 -5.33 -1.46 -6.38
N VAL A 41 -4.02 -1.35 -6.30
CA VAL A 41 -3.11 -1.81 -7.36
C VAL A 41 -3.33 -3.32 -7.57
N ALA A 42 -3.64 -3.69 -8.81
CA ALA A 42 -3.74 -5.07 -9.27
C ALA A 42 -2.51 -5.47 -10.10
N THR A 43 -2.05 -4.58 -10.98
CA THR A 43 -0.89 -4.80 -11.85
C THR A 43 0.03 -3.59 -11.84
N VAL A 44 1.32 -3.81 -11.99
CA VAL A 44 2.34 -2.76 -12.19
C VAL A 44 3.04 -3.00 -13.51
N GLU A 45 3.06 -1.98 -14.37
CA GLU A 45 3.81 -2.01 -15.63
C GLU A 45 5.06 -1.15 -15.50
N VAL A 46 6.23 -1.72 -15.82
CA VAL A 46 7.53 -1.04 -15.76
C VAL A 46 8.07 -0.77 -17.16
N THR A 47 8.57 0.43 -17.42
CA THR A 47 9.17 0.83 -18.69
C THR A 47 10.51 1.54 -18.46
N PRO A 48 11.60 1.15 -19.15
CA PRO A 48 11.69 -0.02 -20.03
C PRO A 48 11.52 -1.34 -19.25
N ALA A 49 11.16 -2.43 -19.93
CA ALA A 49 10.99 -3.73 -19.27
C ALA A 49 12.33 -4.33 -18.80
N THR A 50 13.39 -4.07 -19.54
CA THR A 50 14.76 -4.50 -19.25
C THR A 50 15.75 -3.46 -19.74
N ALA A 51 16.92 -3.40 -19.13
CA ALA A 51 18.05 -2.61 -19.61
C ALA A 51 19.33 -3.45 -19.59
N SER A 52 20.33 -3.06 -20.37
CA SER A 52 21.63 -3.72 -20.42
C SER A 52 22.71 -2.67 -20.64
N GLY A 53 23.82 -2.81 -19.93
CA GLY A 53 24.97 -1.93 -20.07
C GLY A 53 26.11 -2.33 -19.15
N SER A 54 26.97 -1.36 -18.85
CA SER A 54 28.23 -1.55 -18.14
C SER A 54 28.15 -1.12 -16.68
N VAL A 55 29.13 -1.57 -15.89
CA VAL A 55 29.34 -1.03 -14.54
C VAL A 55 29.59 0.48 -14.63
N GLY A 56 28.91 1.23 -13.77
CA GLY A 56 28.93 2.70 -13.80
C GLY A 56 27.74 3.32 -14.54
N ASP A 57 26.97 2.54 -15.31
CA ASP A 57 25.79 3.06 -16.01
C ASP A 57 24.61 3.32 -15.08
N LYS A 58 23.76 4.26 -15.51
CA LYS A 58 22.47 4.58 -14.90
C LYS A 58 21.32 4.29 -15.86
N PHE A 59 20.26 3.69 -15.35
CA PHE A 59 19.04 3.40 -16.09
C PHE A 59 17.84 4.01 -15.39
N GLN A 60 17.00 4.71 -16.15
CA GLN A 60 15.75 5.26 -15.62
C GLN A 60 14.61 4.29 -15.94
N PHE A 61 13.90 3.89 -14.89
CA PHE A 61 12.66 3.13 -14.99
C PHE A 61 11.48 3.99 -14.57
N LYS A 62 10.31 3.69 -15.13
CA LYS A 62 9.02 4.27 -14.73
C LYS A 62 8.05 3.13 -14.52
N ALA A 63 7.22 3.25 -13.48
CA ALA A 63 6.21 2.26 -13.18
C ALA A 63 4.82 2.91 -13.10
N VAL A 64 3.82 2.21 -13.65
CA VAL A 64 2.42 2.63 -13.66
C VAL A 64 1.58 1.51 -13.03
N GLY A 65 0.88 1.85 -11.95
CA GLY A 65 -0.09 0.95 -11.32
C GLY A 65 -1.43 0.96 -12.06
N LYS A 66 -2.05 -0.20 -12.18
CA LYS A 66 -3.40 -0.36 -12.73
C LYS A 66 -4.31 -1.09 -11.74
N ASP A 67 -5.59 -0.71 -11.71
CA ASP A 67 -6.63 -1.43 -10.95
C ASP A 67 -7.00 -2.77 -11.62
N ALA A 68 -7.91 -3.53 -11.00
CA ALA A 68 -8.35 -4.83 -11.53
C ALA A 68 -9.10 -4.74 -12.87
N SER A 69 -9.62 -3.57 -13.21
CA SER A 69 -10.32 -3.29 -14.47
C SER A 69 -9.36 -2.79 -15.56
N GLY A 70 -8.08 -2.59 -15.24
CA GLY A 70 -7.04 -2.08 -16.15
C GLY A 70 -6.95 -0.56 -16.21
N ASN A 71 -7.65 0.18 -15.35
CA ASN A 71 -7.55 1.64 -15.29
C ASN A 71 -6.23 2.03 -14.63
N VAL A 72 -5.58 3.07 -15.16
CA VAL A 72 -4.35 3.63 -14.58
C VAL A 72 -4.67 4.34 -13.28
N LEU A 73 -3.96 3.97 -12.23
CA LEU A 73 -4.02 4.65 -10.95
C LEU A 73 -3.20 5.94 -11.03
N SER A 74 -3.72 7.03 -10.45
CA SER A 74 -3.04 8.33 -10.45
C SER A 74 -1.89 8.42 -9.45
N GLU A 75 -1.81 7.46 -8.52
CA GLU A 75 -0.72 7.41 -7.54
C GLU A 75 0.58 6.91 -8.20
N PRO A 76 1.67 7.68 -8.11
CA PRO A 76 2.95 7.26 -8.67
C PRO A 76 3.60 6.15 -7.84
N VAL A 77 4.35 5.29 -8.50
CA VAL A 77 5.22 4.31 -7.81
C VAL A 77 6.48 5.02 -7.33
N THR A 78 6.69 5.02 -6.02
CA THR A 78 7.81 5.73 -5.37
C THR A 78 8.80 4.80 -4.65
N GLY A 79 8.43 3.53 -4.48
CA GLY A 79 9.27 2.52 -3.85
C GLY A 79 10.03 1.71 -4.89
N TRP A 80 11.34 1.91 -4.97
CA TRP A 80 12.23 1.17 -5.85
C TRP A 80 13.36 0.54 -5.05
N PHE A 81 13.77 -0.65 -5.48
CA PHE A 81 14.90 -1.39 -4.94
C PHE A 81 15.59 -2.11 -6.09
N ALA A 82 16.87 -2.39 -5.93
CA ALA A 82 17.63 -3.23 -6.83
C ALA A 82 18.28 -4.36 -6.02
N ALA A 83 18.34 -5.54 -6.61
CA ALA A 83 19.04 -6.69 -6.06
C ALA A 83 19.91 -7.35 -7.15
N PRO A 84 21.10 -7.88 -6.80
CA PRO A 84 21.73 -7.86 -5.48
C PRO A 84 22.15 -6.44 -5.03
N PHE A 85 22.06 -6.17 -3.72
CA PHE A 85 22.27 -4.83 -3.15
C PHE A 85 23.73 -4.35 -3.18
N ASP A 86 24.68 -5.26 -3.36
CA ASP A 86 26.11 -4.97 -3.59
C ASP A 86 26.41 -4.69 -5.07
N SER A 87 25.53 -5.13 -5.97
CA SER A 87 25.69 -5.02 -7.42
C SER A 87 25.00 -3.79 -8.01
N ALA A 88 23.91 -3.32 -7.40
CA ALA A 88 23.18 -2.13 -7.84
C ALA A 88 22.40 -1.45 -6.71
N GLY A 89 22.02 -0.20 -6.94
CA GLY A 89 21.14 0.57 -6.07
C GLY A 89 20.10 1.35 -6.88
N ALA A 90 18.90 1.51 -6.32
CA ALA A 90 17.81 2.29 -6.91
C ALA A 90 17.44 3.48 -6.01
N ASP A 91 17.10 4.61 -6.60
CA ASP A 91 16.53 5.77 -5.89
C ASP A 91 14.99 5.82 -5.98
N MET A 92 14.38 6.75 -5.24
CA MET A 92 12.90 6.89 -5.19
C MET A 92 12.28 7.32 -6.52
N ASP A 93 13.09 7.86 -7.44
CA ASP A 93 12.64 8.30 -8.76
C ASP A 93 12.74 7.17 -9.80
N GLY A 94 13.24 5.99 -9.42
CA GLY A 94 13.39 4.83 -10.30
C GLY A 94 14.67 4.83 -11.12
N THR A 95 15.68 5.59 -10.71
CA THR A 95 17.02 5.50 -11.31
C THR A 95 17.80 4.37 -10.66
N VAL A 96 18.28 3.42 -11.47
CA VAL A 96 19.13 2.32 -11.05
C VAL A 96 20.57 2.60 -11.47
N GLN A 97 21.50 2.51 -10.53
CA GLN A 97 22.95 2.61 -10.76
C GLN A 97 23.60 1.24 -10.61
N VAL A 98 24.43 0.86 -11.58
CA VAL A 98 25.17 -0.41 -11.58
C VAL A 98 26.56 -0.22 -10.98
N PHE A 99 26.95 -1.12 -10.07
CA PHE A 99 28.25 -1.13 -9.38
C PHE A 99 29.10 -2.36 -9.71
N GLN A 100 28.47 -3.49 -10.04
CA GLN A 100 29.17 -4.74 -10.37
C GLN A 100 28.52 -5.43 -11.58
N PRO A 101 29.28 -6.27 -12.31
CA PRO A 101 28.71 -7.08 -13.39
C PRO A 101 27.77 -8.15 -12.83
N GLY A 102 26.70 -8.45 -13.57
CA GLY A 102 25.77 -9.50 -13.21
C GLY A 102 24.36 -9.24 -13.73
N GLU A 103 23.44 -10.09 -13.33
CA GLU A 103 22.01 -9.86 -13.48
C GLU A 103 21.49 -9.10 -12.25
N ILE A 104 20.71 -8.05 -12.52
CA ILE A 104 20.12 -7.17 -11.49
C ILE A 104 18.60 -7.18 -11.70
N VAL A 105 17.85 -7.30 -10.60
CA VAL A 105 16.38 -7.28 -10.55
C VAL A 105 15.84 -6.15 -9.67
#